data_AF-A0A961HW85-F1
#
_entry.id   AF-A0A961HW85-F1
#
_cell.length_a   1.000
_cell.length_b   1.000
_cell.length_c   1.000
_cell.angle_alpha   90.00
_cell.angle_beta   90.00
_cell.angle_gamma   90.00
#
_symmetry.space_group_name_H-M   'P 1'
#
loop_
_entity.id
_entity.type
_entity.pdbx_description
1 polymer ?
#
loop_
_entity_poly.entity_id
_entity_poly.type
_entity_poly.pdbx_seq_one_letter_code
_entity_poly.pdbx_strand_id
1 'polypeptide(L)'
;MLIQEREFLRGVRIGGQQPFFLIAGPCVIESRSMLEQVCERMKSLCEELGILYIFKSSFDKANRSSIDSSRGPGIEEGLRELEYI
;
A
#
# COMPACT_ATOMS: atom_id res chain seq x y z
N MET A 1 9.23 -24.89 13.31
CA MET A 1 9.22 -23.56 12.67
C MET A 1 7.87 -22.92 12.98
N LEU A 2 7.80 -21.98 13.92
CA LEU A 2 6.53 -21.39 14.36
C LEU A 2 6.11 -20.33 13.34
N ILE A 3 5.24 -20.69 12.41
CA ILE A 3 4.49 -19.70 11.65
C ILE A 3 3.46 -19.12 12.62
N GLN A 4 3.74 -17.93 13.16
CA GLN A 4 2.88 -17.29 14.15
C GLN A 4 1.83 -16.44 13.47
N GLU A 5 0.57 -16.60 13.88
CA GLU A 5 -0.49 -15.65 13.59
C GLU A 5 -0.29 -14.37 14.39
N ARG A 6 -0.68 -13.23 13.83
CA ARG A 6 -0.69 -11.94 14.51
C ARG A 6 -2.00 -11.22 14.27
N GLU A 7 -2.48 -10.53 15.30
CA GLU A 7 -3.53 -9.54 15.13
C GLU A 7 -3.00 -8.35 14.32
N PHE A 8 -3.83 -7.86 13.42
CA PHE A 8 -3.55 -6.83 12.45
C PHE A 8 -4.83 -6.03 12.20
N LEU A 9 -4.72 -4.71 12.00
CA LEU A 9 -5.81 -3.78 11.69
C LEU A 9 -7.22 -4.18 12.19
N ARG A 10 -7.61 -3.70 13.38
CA ARG A 10 -8.98 -3.87 13.92
C ARG A 10 -9.41 -5.34 14.10
N GLY A 11 -8.49 -6.19 14.56
CA GLY A 11 -8.80 -7.58 14.93
C GLY A 11 -8.69 -8.61 13.82
N VAL A 12 -8.31 -8.21 12.60
CA VAL A 12 -8.00 -9.16 11.51
C VAL A 12 -6.74 -9.95 11.87
N ARG A 13 -6.68 -11.25 11.57
CA ARG A 13 -5.46 -12.04 11.79
C ARG A 13 -4.73 -12.31 10.48
N ILE A 14 -3.41 -12.19 10.50
CA ILE A 14 -2.53 -12.49 9.35
C ILE A 14 -1.41 -13.45 9.77
N GLY A 15 -0.81 -14.11 8.77
CA GLY A 15 0.26 -15.09 8.97
C GLY A 15 -0.26 -16.46 9.44
N GLY A 16 0.64 -17.38 9.76
CA GLY A 16 0.23 -18.72 10.18
C GLY A 16 -0.50 -19.47 9.05
N GLN A 17 -1.68 -19.99 9.38
CA GLN A 17 -2.60 -20.64 8.44
C GLN A 17 -3.72 -19.72 7.96
N GLN A 18 -3.63 -18.42 8.23
CA GLN A 18 -4.60 -17.44 7.74
C GLN A 18 -4.51 -17.32 6.21
N PRO A 19 -5.61 -16.93 5.54
CA PRO A 19 -5.60 -16.71 4.09
C PRO A 19 -4.52 -15.71 3.66
N PHE A 20 -4.13 -15.83 2.39
CA PHE A 20 -3.27 -14.84 1.75
C PHE A 20 -3.88 -13.43 1.84
N PHE A 21 -3.02 -12.44 2.06
CA PHE A 21 -3.37 -11.02 2.01
C PHE A 21 -2.36 -10.27 1.14
N LEU A 22 -2.78 -9.15 0.56
CA LEU A 22 -2.01 -8.39 -0.41
C LEU A 22 -1.72 -6.98 0.10
N ILE A 23 -0.44 -6.62 0.17
CA ILE A 23 0.01 -5.23 0.26
C ILE A 23 0.50 -4.83 -1.13
N ALA A 24 -0.22 -3.94 -1.81
CA ALA A 24 0.16 -3.52 -3.15
C ALA A 24 -0.27 -2.09 -3.47
N GLY A 25 0.31 -1.54 -4.52
CA GLY A 25 0.06 -0.18 -5.02
C GLY A 25 1.28 0.37 -5.75
N PRO A 26 1.23 1.64 -6.17
CA PRO A 26 2.30 2.25 -6.94
C PRO A 26 3.57 2.39 -6.09
N CYS A 27 4.70 2.47 -6.79
CA CYS A 27 5.99 2.45 -6.12
C CYS A 27 6.25 3.75 -5.34
N VAL A 28 5.84 4.88 -5.91
CA VAL A 28 5.89 6.24 -5.36
C VAL A 28 4.62 6.98 -5.78
N ILE A 29 4.20 7.98 -5.02
CA ILE A 29 3.07 8.85 -5.38
C ILE A 29 3.52 9.77 -6.52
N GLU A 30 2.84 9.72 -7.66
CA GLU A 30 3.09 10.59 -8.82
C GLU A 30 1.95 11.57 -9.08
N SER A 31 0.70 11.15 -8.87
CA SER A 31 -0.49 12.00 -8.92
C SER A 31 -1.64 11.38 -8.12
N ARG A 32 -2.60 12.20 -7.68
CA ARG A 32 -3.84 11.71 -7.05
C ARG A 32 -4.62 10.76 -7.95
N SER A 33 -4.77 11.14 -9.23
CA SER A 33 -5.49 10.33 -10.22
C SER A 33 -4.90 8.94 -10.40
N MET A 34 -3.57 8.79 -10.30
CA MET A 34 -2.92 7.48 -10.31
C MET A 34 -3.30 6.67 -9.08
N LEU A 35 -3.27 7.28 -7.88
CA LEU A 35 -3.61 6.59 -6.64
C LEU A 35 -5.05 6.10 -6.66
N GLU A 36 -6.00 6.95 -7.09
CA GLU A 36 -7.42 6.62 -7.22
C GLU A 36 -7.63 5.42 -8.15
N GLN A 37 -7.10 5.49 -9.39
CA GLN A 37 -7.27 4.42 -10.38
C GLN A 37 -6.69 3.09 -9.91
N VAL A 38 -5.50 3.10 -9.31
CA VAL A 38 -4.87 1.88 -8.82
C VAL A 38 -5.62 1.34 -7.60
N CYS A 39 -5.99 2.20 -6.65
CA CYS A 39 -6.70 1.77 -5.46
C CYS A 39 -8.06 1.16 -5.81
N GLU A 40 -8.86 1.85 -6.63
CA GLU A 40 -10.19 1.38 -7.05
C GLU A 40 -10.09 0.02 -7.75
N ARG A 41 -9.22 -0.10 -8.76
CA ARG A 41 -9.08 -1.34 -9.52
C ARG A 41 -8.63 -2.51 -8.65
N MET A 42 -7.63 -2.28 -7.80
CA MET A 42 -7.09 -3.32 -6.93
C MET A 42 -8.08 -3.73 -5.84
N LYS A 43 -8.80 -2.75 -5.26
CA LYS A 43 -9.82 -3.00 -4.25
C LYS A 43 -10.94 -3.87 -4.83
N SER A 44 -11.54 -3.49 -5.96
CA SER A 44 -12.60 -4.29 -6.58
C SER A 44 -12.13 -5.70 -6.92
N LEU A 45 -10.92 -5.86 -7.48
CA LEU A 45 -10.38 -7.17 -7.79
C LEU A 45 -10.15 -8.03 -6.54
N CYS A 46 -9.61 -7.45 -5.47
CA CYS A 46 -9.37 -8.19 -4.23
C CYS A 46 -10.68 -8.54 -3.51
N GLU A 47 -11.69 -7.69 -3.57
CA GLU A 47 -13.04 -7.97 -3.07
C GLU A 47 -13.67 -9.16 -3.82
N GLU A 48 -13.58 -9.19 -5.16
CA GLU A 48 -14.05 -10.32 -5.98
C GLU A 48 -13.34 -11.64 -5.63
N LEU A 49 -12.04 -11.57 -5.31
CA LEU A 49 -11.22 -12.74 -4.97
C LEU A 49 -11.24 -13.10 -3.48
N GLY A 50 -11.90 -12.33 -2.63
CA GLY A 50 -11.90 -12.52 -1.17
C GLY A 50 -10.52 -12.33 -0.52
N ILE A 51 -9.66 -11.49 -1.10
CA ILE A 51 -8.31 -11.21 -0.62
C ILE A 51 -8.32 -9.94 0.24
N LEU A 52 -7.79 -10.01 1.46
CA LEU A 52 -7.55 -8.81 2.27
C LEU A 52 -6.50 -7.93 1.57
N TYR A 53 -6.89 -6.71 1.22
CA TYR A 53 -6.04 -5.76 0.50
C TYR A 53 -5.67 -4.56 1.36
N ILE A 54 -4.39 -4.17 1.29
CA ILE A 54 -3.83 -2.99 1.94
C ILE A 54 -3.15 -2.17 0.84
N PHE A 55 -3.66 -0.97 0.59
CA PHE A 55 -3.05 -0.04 -0.35
C PHE A 55 -1.69 0.43 0.19
N LYS A 56 -0.68 0.48 -0.68
CA LYS A 56 0.64 0.99 -0.35
C LYS A 56 1.15 1.90 -1.45
N SER A 57 1.67 3.06 -1.06
CA SER A 57 2.54 3.89 -1.90
C SER A 57 3.62 4.57 -1.05
N SER A 58 4.73 4.96 -1.67
CA SER A 58 5.78 5.73 -0.97
C SER A 58 5.61 7.22 -1.26
N PHE A 59 5.61 8.05 -0.22
CA PHE A 59 5.66 9.51 -0.37
C PHE A 59 7.08 10.05 -0.58
N ASP A 60 8.08 9.31 -0.12
CA ASP A 60 9.50 9.62 -0.26
C ASP A 60 10.31 8.36 -0.59
N LYS A 61 11.19 8.47 -1.58
CA LYS A 61 12.14 7.45 -2.00
C LYS A 61 13.55 7.95 -1.71
N ALA A 62 14.02 7.77 -0.48
CA ALA A 62 15.34 8.25 -0.05
C ALA A 62 16.52 7.49 -0.69
N ASN A 63 16.29 6.29 -1.21
CA ASN A 63 17.32 5.39 -1.73
C ASN A 63 17.49 5.48 -3.26
N ARG A 64 17.61 6.71 -3.79
CA ARG A 64 17.86 6.92 -5.23
C ARG A 64 19.34 6.83 -5.57
N SER A 65 19.63 6.27 -6.74
CA SER A 65 21.00 6.13 -7.26
C SER A 65 21.60 7.45 -7.76
N SER A 66 20.76 8.46 -8.01
CA SER A 66 21.17 9.82 -8.37
C SER A 66 20.47 10.82 -7.45
N ILE A 67 21.16 11.91 -7.10
CA ILE A 67 20.64 12.96 -6.22
C ILE A 67 19.55 13.81 -6.90
N ASP A 68 19.60 13.94 -8.23
CA ASP A 68 18.66 14.76 -9.02
C ASP A 68 17.34 14.04 -9.31
N SER A 69 17.23 12.79 -8.86
CA SER A 69 16.04 11.99 -9.01
C SER A 69 14.90 12.50 -8.12
N SER A 70 13.71 12.76 -8.71
CA SER A 70 12.50 13.04 -7.93
C SER A 70 12.23 11.95 -6.90
N ARG A 71 12.04 12.32 -5.63
CA ARG A 71 11.81 11.36 -4.54
C ARG A 71 10.34 11.12 -4.24
N GLY A 72 9.44 11.81 -4.94
CA GLY A 72 8.01 11.83 -4.63
C GLY A 72 7.58 13.18 -4.03
N PRO A 73 6.34 13.30 -3.56
CA PRO A 73 5.75 14.55 -3.08
C PRO A 73 6.28 14.99 -1.69
N GLY A 74 6.99 14.12 -0.98
CA GLY A 74 7.45 14.39 0.39
C GLY A 74 6.38 14.10 1.45
N ILE A 75 6.74 14.24 2.72
CA ILE A 75 5.93 13.75 3.84
C ILE A 75 4.56 14.45 3.95
N GLU A 76 4.52 15.79 3.87
CA GLU A 76 3.26 16.52 4.10
C GLU A 76 2.22 16.23 3.03
N GLU A 77 2.60 16.38 1.76
CA GLU A 77 1.68 16.17 0.64
C GLU A 77 1.39 14.68 0.47
N GLY A 78 2.39 13.83 0.60
CA GLY A 78 2.18 12.38 0.49
C GLY A 78 1.29 11.81 1.59
N LEU A 79 1.32 12.34 2.82
CA LEU A 79 0.38 11.94 3.86
C LEU A 79 -1.05 12.43 3.56
N ARG A 80 -1.23 13.63 3.00
CA ARG A 80 -2.56 14.11 2.56
C ARG A 80 -3.15 13.21 1.48
N GLU A 81 -2.33 12.81 0.51
CA GLU A 81 -2.76 11.89 -0.55
C GLU A 81 -3.09 10.49 -0.01
N LEU A 82 -2.32 9.99 0.97
CA LEU A 82 -2.59 8.69 1.59
C LEU A 82 -3.78 8.70 2.55
N GLU A 83 -4.09 9.83 3.19
CA GLU A 83 -5.29 9.99 4.02
C GLU A 83 -6.57 10.09 3.18
N TYR A 84 -6.46 10.61 1.96
CA TYR A 84 -7.57 10.68 1.01
C TYR A 84 -8.00 9.30 0.48
N ILE A 85 -7.03 8.38 0.33
CA ILE A 85 -7.23 7.01 -0.19
C ILE A 85 -7.74 6.07 0.90
#